data_AF-A0A9E5VPP8-F1
#
_entry.id   AF-A0A9E5VPP8-F1
#
_cell.length_a   1.000
_cell.length_b   1.000
_cell.length_c   1.000
_cell.angle_alpha   90.00
_cell.angle_beta   90.00
_cell.angle_gamma   90.00
#
_symmetry.space_group_name_H-M   'P 1'
#
loop_
_entity.id
_entity.type
_entity.pdbx_description
1 polymer ?
#
loop_
_entity_poly.entity_id
_entity_poly.type
_entity_poly.pdbx_seq_one_letter_code
_entity_poly.pdbx_strand_id
1 'polypeptide(L)' 'MDKFIPKEKLSKKARRELAKAQRQTWGGLNPVTRRPPNPKAYVRKKPRYFDDDITGVY' A
#
# COMPACT_ATOMS: atom_id res chain seq x y z
N MET A 1 3.71 14.81 32.52
CA MET A 1 3.24 14.84 31.12
C MET A 1 4.16 15.73 30.31
N ASP A 2 4.65 15.25 29.17
CA ASP A 2 5.27 16.15 28.20
C ASP A 2 4.22 17.14 27.70
N LYS A 3 4.58 18.42 27.65
CA LYS A 3 3.69 19.46 27.13
C LYS A 3 3.51 19.22 25.64
N PHE A 4 2.26 19.24 25.19
CA PHE A 4 1.94 19.18 23.76
C PHE A 4 2.46 20.46 23.08
N ILE A 5 3.40 20.28 22.15
CA ILE A 5 3.94 21.37 21.32
C ILE A 5 3.43 21.18 19.90
N PRO A 6 2.72 22.16 19.32
CA PRO A 6 2.32 22.12 17.92
C PRO A 6 3.53 21.98 16.98
N LYS A 7 3.38 21.21 15.89
CA LYS A 7 4.46 20.90 14.93
C LYS A 7 5.15 22.15 14.38
N GLU A 8 4.42 23.24 14.21
CA GLU A 8 4.92 24.52 13.70
C GLU A 8 5.93 25.19 14.65
N LYS A 9 5.79 24.94 15.95
CA LYS A 9 6.63 25.52 16.99
C LYS A 9 7.83 24.64 17.34
N LEU A 10 7.95 23.47 16.70
CA LEU A 10 9.10 22.58 16.88
C LEU A 10 10.34 23.13 16.16
N SER A 11 11.49 22.96 16.80
CA SER A 11 12.79 23.22 16.18
C SER A 11 12.95 22.41 14.88
N LYS A 12 13.79 22.90 13.97
CA LYS A 12 14.06 22.20 12.69
C LYS A 12 14.52 20.76 12.90
N LYS A 13 15.29 20.50 13.97
CA LYS A 13 15.79 19.16 14.33
C LYS A 13 14.65 18.24 14.78
N ALA A 14 13.82 18.68 15.72
CA ALA A 14 12.69 17.90 16.22
C ALA A 14 11.67 17.55 15.13
N ARG A 15 11.37 18.50 14.22
CA ARG A 15 10.50 18.22 13.05
C ARG A 15 11.07 17.11 12.16
N ARG A 16 12.39 17.07 11.98
CA ARG A 16 13.06 16.05 11.16
C ARG A 16 13.02 14.68 11.80
N GLU A 17 13.23 14.60 13.12
CA GLU A 17 13.13 13.34 13.88
C GLU A 17 11.70 12.78 13.84
N LEU A 18 10.69 13.63 14.07
CA LEU A 18 9.27 13.27 13.96
C LEU A 18 8.95 12.75 12.54
N ALA A 19 9.36 13.48 11.51
CA ALA A 19 9.15 13.05 10.13
C ALA A 19 9.88 11.73 9.79
N LYS A 20 11.08 11.50 10.34
CA LYS A 20 11.82 10.25 10.15
C LYS A 20 11.09 9.07 10.79
N ALA A 21 10.56 9.26 12.00
CA ALA A 21 9.73 8.26 12.67
C ALA A 21 8.46 7.93 11.86
N GLN A 22 7.79 8.95 11.31
CA GLN A 22 6.58 8.75 10.49
C GLN A 22 6.85 8.11 9.12
N ARG A 23 8.00 8.39 8.50
CA ARG A 23 8.35 7.86 7.16
C ARG A 23 8.68 6.36 7.13
N GLN A 24 8.95 5.75 8.28
CA GLN A 24 9.30 4.32 8.35
C GLN A 24 8.12 3.42 8.02
N THR A 25 6.91 3.90 8.24
CA THR A 25 5.67 3.14 8.04
C THR A 25 4.70 3.99 7.25
N TRP A 26 4.08 3.42 6.22
CA TRP A 26 2.99 4.06 5.49
C TRP A 26 1.68 4.14 6.32
N GLY A 27 1.77 4.36 7.63
CA GLY A 27 0.62 4.45 8.55
C GLY A 27 -0.21 3.15 8.67
N GLY A 28 0.30 2.01 8.20
CA GLY A 28 -0.42 0.73 8.11
C GLY A 28 -0.63 0.22 6.67
N LEU A 29 -0.28 1.02 5.65
CA LEU A 29 -0.46 0.70 4.24
C LEU A 29 0.79 0.02 3.65
N ASN A 30 0.93 -1.31 3.70
CA ASN A 30 2.04 -1.96 2.99
C ASN A 30 1.77 -1.93 1.46
N PRO A 31 2.57 -1.20 0.64
CA PRO A 31 2.36 -1.16 -0.81
C PRO A 31 2.61 -2.52 -1.47
N VAL A 32 3.41 -3.38 -0.84
CA VAL A 32 3.71 -4.73 -1.34
C VAL A 32 2.47 -5.63 -1.28
N THR A 33 1.63 -5.49 -0.25
CA THR A 33 0.41 -6.33 -0.09
C THR A 33 -0.75 -5.87 -0.97
N ARG A 34 -0.66 -4.67 -1.57
CA ARG A 34 -1.64 -4.14 -2.54
C ARG A 34 -1.23 -4.34 -4.00
N ARG A 35 -0.09 -4.99 -4.25
CA ARG A 35 0.36 -5.27 -5.61
C ARG A 35 -0.56 -6.33 -6.24
N PRO A 36 -1.22 -6.05 -7.37
CA PRO A 36 -1.98 -7.08 -8.07
C PRO A 36 -1.03 -8.19 -8.54
N PRO A 37 -1.49 -9.46 -8.59
CA PRO A 37 -0.67 -10.55 -9.10
C PRO A 37 -0.27 -10.27 -10.55
N ASN A 38 0.93 -10.70 -10.94
CA ASN A 38 1.40 -10.54 -12.31
C ASN A 38 0.52 -11.36 -13.28
N PRO A 39 -0.22 -10.73 -14.21
CA PRO A 39 -1.16 -11.45 -15.10
C PRO A 39 -0.46 -12.41 -16.07
N LYS A 40 0.83 -12.18 -16.36
CA LYS A 40 1.66 -13.02 -17.25
C LYS A 40 2.41 -14.12 -16.49
N ALA A 41 2.33 -14.17 -15.16
CA ALA A 41 2.99 -15.21 -14.40
C ALA A 41 2.32 -16.56 -14.68
N TYR A 42 3.12 -17.60 -14.87
CA TYR A 42 2.62 -18.96 -15.02
C TYR A 42 2.07 -19.48 -13.69
N VAL A 43 0.78 -19.83 -13.66
CA VAL A 43 0.09 -20.36 -12.48
C VAL A 43 -0.40 -21.77 -12.81
N ARG A 44 0.24 -22.80 -12.25
CA ARG A 44 -0.07 -24.23 -12.52
C ARG A 44 -1.52 -24.62 -12.27
N LYS A 45 -2.20 -23.94 -11.35
CA LYS A 45 -3.61 -24.18 -10.97
C LYS A 45 -4.62 -23.30 -11.72
N LYS A 46 -4.17 -22.49 -12.69
CA LYS A 46 -5.08 -21.62 -13.44
C LYS A 46 -5.94 -22.48 -14.38
N PRO A 47 -7.29 -22.41 -14.33
CA PRO A 47 -8.11 -23.09 -15.31
C PRO A 47 -7.79 -22.54 -16.71
N ARG A 48 -7.75 -23.44 -17.70
CA ARG A 48 -7.41 -23.10 -19.10
C ARG A 48 -8.48 -22.27 -19.80
N TYR A 49 -9.71 -22.31 -19.30
CA TYR A 49 -10.85 -21.54 -19.77
C TYR A 49 -11.28 -20.60 -18.65
N PHE A 50 -11.10 -19.30 -18.85
CA PHE A 50 -11.95 -18.30 -18.21
C PHE A 50 -12.90 -17.83 -19.30
N ASP A 51 -14.18 -17.79 -18.97
CA ASP A 51 -15.33 -17.63 -19.87
C ASP A 51 -15.16 -16.51 -20.91
N ASP A 52 -14.82 -16.88 -22.15
CA ASP A 52 -15.04 -16.04 -23.35
C ASP A 52 -16.43 -16.35 -23.98
N ASP A 53 -17.24 -17.21 -23.35
CA ASP A 53 -18.49 -17.74 -23.92
C ASP A 53 -19.78 -17.32 -23.16
N ILE A 54 -19.79 -16.19 -22.43
CA ILE A 54 -21.03 -15.59 -21.87
C ILE A 54 -21.43 -14.35 -22.68
N THR A 55 -21.72 -14.54 -23.96
CA THR A 55 -22.79 -13.78 -24.65
C THR A 55 -23.52 -14.73 -25.59
N GLY A 56 -24.11 -15.78 -25.01
CA GLY A 56 -25.12 -16.60 -25.68
C GLY A 56 -26.42 -15.80 -25.85
N VAL A 57 -26.48 -14.96 -26.89
CA VAL A 57 -27.75 -14.47 -27.43
C VAL A 57 -28.05 -15.32 -28.67
N TYR A 58 -29.05 -16.18 -28.52
CA TYR A 58 -29.71 -16.94 -29.58
C TYR A 58 -30.53 -16.01 -30.49
#